data_AF-A0A7Y0BDL7-F1
#
_entry.id   AF-A0A7Y0BDL7-F1
#
_cell.length_a   1.000
_cell.length_b   1.000
_cell.length_c   1.000
_cell.angle_alpha   90.00
_cell.angle_beta   90.00
_cell.angle_gamma   90.00
#
_symmetry.space_group_name_H-M   'P 1'
#
loop_
_entity.id
_entity.type
_entity.pdbx_description
1 polymer ?
#
loop_
_entity_poly.entity_id
_entity_poly.type
_entity_poly.pdbx_seq_one_letter_code
_entity_poly.pdbx_strand_id
1 'polypeptide(L)'
;MSITIEPAHGEATALLLDHPAIEEMARDLLDATPQQLACLAHPDGSPTTFLMLTARDRFAERTTNEHGQHMGTIARAVLARLDALRTTPTS
;
A
#
# COMPACT_ATOMS: atom_id res chain seq x y z
N MET A 1 -11.75 -28.77 12.65
CA MET A 1 -10.62 -28.47 11.75
C MET A 1 -11.02 -27.21 10.99
N SER A 2 -10.64 -26.04 11.51
CA SER A 2 -11.03 -24.76 10.89
C SER A 2 -10.05 -24.46 9.76
N ILE A 3 -10.54 -24.50 8.53
CA ILE A 3 -9.80 -24.04 7.37
C ILE A 3 -9.87 -22.51 7.45
N THR A 4 -8.83 -21.88 7.99
CA THR A 4 -8.69 -20.43 7.92
C THR A 4 -8.41 -20.12 6.45
N ILE A 5 -9.44 -19.76 5.70
CA ILE A 5 -9.29 -19.21 4.36
C ILE A 5 -8.65 -17.84 4.56
N GLU A 6 -7.33 -17.77 4.41
CA GLU A 6 -6.66 -16.48 4.32
C GLU A 6 -7.24 -15.75 3.11
N PRO A 7 -7.70 -14.50 3.26
CA PRO A 7 -8.25 -13.75 2.14
C PRO A 7 -7.21 -13.72 1.02
N ALA A 8 -7.66 -13.95 -0.22
CA ALA A 8 -6.79 -13.80 -1.37
C ALA A 8 -6.15 -12.40 -1.30
N HIS A 9 -4.88 -12.25 -1.70
CA HIS A 9 -4.14 -10.99 -1.54
C HIS A 9 -4.92 -9.76 -2.06
N GLY A 10 -5.77 -9.93 -3.08
CA GLY A 10 -6.66 -8.88 -3.59
C GLY A 10 -7.75 -8.42 -2.60
N GLU A 11 -8.38 -9.33 -1.85
CA GLU A 11 -9.41 -8.98 -0.85
C GLU A 11 -8.79 -8.26 0.35
N ALA A 12 -7.62 -8.71 0.81
CA ALA A 12 -6.90 -8.05 1.90
C ALA A 12 -6.41 -6.65 1.49
N THR A 13 -5.98 -6.47 0.23
CA THR A 13 -5.61 -5.15 -0.30
C THR A 13 -6.84 -4.25 -0.42
N ALA A 14 -7.99 -4.77 -0.87
CA ALA A 14 -9.22 -3.99 -1.00
C ALA A 14 -9.71 -3.42 0.33
N LEU A 15 -9.63 -4.20 1.41
CA LEU A 15 -10.00 -3.75 2.76
C LEU A 15 -9.13 -2.59 3.28
N LEU A 16 -7.92 -2.43 2.73
CA LEU A 16 -6.97 -1.39 3.14
C LEU A 16 -7.00 -0.14 2.26
N LEU A 17 -7.62 -0.20 1.09
CA LEU A 17 -7.65 0.94 0.17
C LEU A 17 -8.26 2.19 0.80
N ASP A 18 -9.26 2.02 1.67
CA ASP A 18 -9.95 3.10 2.38
C ASP A 18 -9.33 3.42 3.75
N HIS A 19 -8.23 2.78 4.12
CA HIS A 19 -7.59 3.02 5.40
C HIS A 19 -6.88 4.40 5.40
N PRO A 20 -7.09 5.26 6.42
CA PRO A 20 -6.55 6.63 6.42
C PRO A 20 -5.03 6.66 6.31
N ALA A 21 -4.31 5.73 6.95
CA ALA A 21 -2.86 5.63 6.81
C ALA A 21 -2.40 5.30 5.37
N ILE A 22 -3.17 4.49 4.62
CA ILE A 22 -2.85 4.16 3.22
C ILE A 22 -3.06 5.40 2.34
N GLU A 23 -4.13 6.15 2.59
CA GLU A 23 -4.41 7.40 1.89
C GLU A 23 -3.33 8.46 2.15
N GLU A 24 -2.90 8.67 3.39
CA GLU A 24 -1.79 9.57 3.73
C GLU A 24 -0.49 9.16 3.03
N MET A 25 -0.11 7.88 3.13
CA MET A 25 1.10 7.37 2.47
C MET A 25 1.03 7.51 0.95
N ALA A 26 -0.13 7.30 0.34
CA ALA A 26 -0.33 7.50 -1.10
C ALA A 26 -0.22 8.99 -1.49
N ARG A 27 -0.72 9.90 -0.64
CA ARG A 27 -0.55 11.35 -0.86
C ARG A 27 0.91 11.79 -0.75
N ASP A 28 1.66 11.28 0.22
CA ASP A 28 3.09 11.57 0.35
C ASP A 28 3.86 11.17 -0.94
N LEU A 29 3.39 10.12 -1.63
CA LEU A 29 3.95 9.66 -2.90
C LEU A 29 3.45 10.43 -4.13
N LEU A 30 2.41 11.26 -4.02
CA LEU A 30 2.00 12.15 -5.12
C LEU A 30 3.05 13.25 -5.36
N ASP A 31 3.70 13.71 -4.28
CA ASP A 31 4.78 14.70 -4.35
C ASP A 31 6.12 14.09 -4.76
N ALA A 32 6.22 12.75 -4.84
CA ALA A 32 7.43 12.06 -5.24
C ALA A 32 7.73 12.23 -6.73
N THR A 33 9.01 12.43 -7.06
CA THR A 33 9.45 12.51 -8.46
C THR A 33 9.25 11.17 -9.20
N PRO A 34 9.12 11.20 -10.53
CA PRO A 34 9.01 9.98 -11.34
C PRO A 34 10.15 8.98 -11.11
N GLN A 35 11.39 9.46 -10.89
CA GLN A 35 12.51 8.56 -10.59
C GLN A 35 12.38 7.89 -9.22
N GLN A 36 11.91 8.62 -8.20
CA GLN A 36 11.65 8.03 -6.87
C GLN A 36 10.57 6.96 -6.97
N LEU A 37 9.49 7.23 -7.72
CA LEU A 37 8.40 6.28 -7.92
C LEU A 37 8.84 5.02 -8.66
N ALA A 38 9.73 5.15 -9.65
CA ALA A 38 10.30 4.01 -10.36
C ALA A 38 11.12 3.08 -9.45
N CYS A 39 11.62 3.56 -8.31
CA CYS A 39 12.33 2.74 -7.32
C CYS A 39 11.38 2.00 -6.35
N LEU A 40 10.09 2.32 -6.34
CA LEU A 40 9.11 1.77 -5.39
C LEU A 40 8.36 0.56 -5.93
N ALA A 41 8.31 0.39 -7.25
CA ALA A 41 7.68 -0.76 -7.90
C ALA A 41 8.59 -1.37 -8.96
N HIS A 42 8.52 -2.69 -9.09
CA HIS A 42 9.11 -3.42 -10.20
C HIS A 42 8.32 -3.17 -11.49
N PRO A 43 8.91 -3.43 -12.68
CA PRO A 43 8.22 -3.25 -13.97
C PRO A 43 6.93 -4.06 -14.13
N ASP A 44 6.75 -5.11 -13.33
CA ASP A 44 5.53 -5.95 -13.28
C ASP A 44 4.43 -5.37 -12.38
N GLY A 45 4.65 -4.18 -11.79
CA GLY A 45 3.72 -3.52 -10.87
C GLY A 45 3.78 -4.04 -9.43
N SER A 46 4.66 -5.00 -9.12
CA SER A 46 4.84 -5.47 -7.75
C SER A 46 5.67 -4.46 -6.93
N PRO A 47 5.34 -4.24 -5.64
CA PRO A 47 6.13 -3.32 -4.81
C PRO A 47 7.53 -3.88 -4.57
N THR A 48 8.53 -3.02 -4.49
CA THR A 48 9.89 -3.42 -4.10
C THR A 48 9.94 -3.77 -2.61
N THR A 49 10.93 -4.57 -2.20
CA THR A 49 11.17 -4.86 -0.77
C THR A 49 11.35 -3.59 0.06
N PHE A 50 11.98 -2.57 -0.53
CA PHE A 50 12.13 -1.25 0.11
C PHE A 50 10.76 -0.63 0.42
N LEU A 51 9.87 -0.55 -0.58
CA LEU A 51 8.51 -0.05 -0.36
C LEU A 51 7.75 -0.90 0.66
N MET A 52 7.86 -2.23 0.60
CA MET A 52 7.20 -3.12 1.58
C MET A 52 7.61 -2.83 3.02
N LEU A 53 8.91 -2.67 3.28
CA LEU A 53 9.42 -2.38 4.62
C LEU A 53 9.00 -0.98 5.08
N THR A 54 9.23 0.04 4.24
CA THR A 54 8.87 1.42 4.58
C THR A 54 7.36 1.59 4.80
N ALA A 55 6.52 1.01 3.93
CA ALA A 55 5.08 1.12 4.07
C ALA A 55 4.58 0.41 5.34
N ARG A 56 5.14 -0.75 5.68
CA ARG A 56 4.81 -1.45 6.93
C ARG A 56 5.20 -0.63 8.16
N ASP A 57 6.42 -0.08 8.20
CA ASP A 57 6.87 0.69 9.35
C ASP A 57 6.02 1.94 9.53
N ARG A 58 5.75 2.67 8.44
CA ARG A 58 4.87 3.86 8.44
C ARG A 58 3.43 3.54 8.82
N PHE A 59 2.93 2.38 8.41
CA PHE A 59 1.59 1.92 8.78
C PHE A 59 1.53 1.57 10.27
N ALA A 60 2.52 0.83 10.78
CA ALA A 60 2.61 0.44 12.19
C ALA A 60 2.74 1.65 13.13
N GLU A 61 3.49 2.68 12.74
CA GLU A 61 3.56 3.98 13.45
C GLU A 61 2.18 4.61 13.64
N ARG A 62 1.27 4.42 12.69
CA ARG A 62 -0.05 5.09 12.64
C ARG A 62 -1.18 4.27 13.22
N THR A 63 -1.10 2.93 13.20
CA THR A 63 -2.20 2.05 13.61
C THR A 63 -2.08 1.49 15.02
N THR A 64 -1.08 1.91 15.81
CA THR A 64 -0.87 1.45 17.19
C THR A 64 -0.79 -0.09 17.27
N ASN A 65 0.26 -0.68 16.69
CA ASN A 65 0.57 -2.12 16.79
C ASN A 65 -0.42 -3.10 16.11
N GLU A 66 -1.07 -2.74 15.00
CA GLU A 66 -1.69 -3.75 14.11
C GLU A 66 -0.61 -4.58 13.38
N HIS A 67 0.08 -5.45 14.11
CA HIS A 67 1.16 -6.31 13.62
C HIS A 67 0.72 -7.47 12.73
N GLY A 68 -0.57 -7.59 12.43
CA GLY A 68 -1.14 -8.74 11.71
C GLY A 68 -1.15 -8.62 10.19
N GLN A 69 -0.91 -7.43 9.62
CA GLN A 69 -1.06 -7.23 8.18
C GLN A 69 0.24 -7.49 7.41
N HIS A 70 0.15 -8.29 6.35
CA HIS A 70 1.31 -8.64 5.52
C HIS A 70 1.88 -7.39 4.84
N MET A 71 3.19 -7.17 4.97
CA MET A 71 3.91 -6.00 4.42
C MET A 71 3.64 -5.80 2.92
N GLY A 72 3.55 -6.90 2.17
CA GLY A 72 3.23 -6.90 0.75
C GLY A 72 1.79 -6.48 0.43
N THR A 73 0.83 -6.64 1.34
CA THR A 73 -0.55 -6.19 1.17
C THR A 73 -0.65 -4.68 1.36
N ILE A 74 0.02 -4.16 2.41
CA ILE A 74 0.08 -2.71 2.70
C ILE A 74 0.71 -1.96 1.52
N ALA A 75 1.88 -2.41 1.04
CA ALA A 75 2.55 -1.74 -0.07
C ALA A 75 1.73 -1.78 -1.38
N ARG A 76 1.03 -2.88 -1.65
CA ARG A 76 0.11 -2.95 -2.80
C ARG A 76 -1.07 -2.00 -2.65
N ALA A 77 -1.65 -1.89 -1.45
CA ALA A 77 -2.73 -0.95 -1.17
C ALA A 77 -2.26 0.51 -1.38
N VAL A 78 -1.04 0.86 -0.95
CA VAL A 78 -0.45 2.18 -1.19
C VAL A 78 -0.30 2.46 -2.69
N LEU A 79 0.25 1.53 -3.47
CA LEU A 79 0.39 1.71 -4.93
C LEU A 79 -0.96 1.82 -5.65
N ALA A 80 -1.93 0.99 -5.28
CA ALA A 80 -3.27 1.03 -5.86
C ALA A 80 -4.01 2.33 -5.50
N ARG A 81 -3.87 2.83 -4.26
CA ARG A 81 -4.44 4.12 -3.86
C ARG A 81 -3.77 5.29 -4.58
N LEU A 82 -2.44 5.24 -4.75
CA LEU A 82 -1.69 6.23 -5.52
C LEU A 82 -2.16 6.31 -6.98
N ASP A 83 -2.38 5.15 -7.62
CA ASP A 83 -2.91 5.09 -8.98
C ASP A 83 -4.33 5.66 -9.07
N ALA A 84 -5.20 5.34 -8.11
CA ALA A 84 -6.54 5.92 -8.00
C ALA A 84 -6.51 7.45 -7.83
N LEU A 85 -5.60 7.98 -7.00
CA LEU A 85 -5.46 9.43 -6.80
C LEU A 85 -4.97 10.14 -8.08
N ARG A 86 -4.13 9.49 -8.89
CA ARG A 86 -3.64 10.05 -10.17
C ARG A 86 -4.67 10.02 -11.29
N THR A 87 -5.54 9.02 -11.28
CA THR A 87 -6.60 8.84 -12.28
C THR A 87 -7.87 9.62 -11.94
N THR A 88 -8.01 10.11 -10.70
CA THR A 88 -9.11 10.98 -10.31
C THR A 88 -8.88 12.38 -10.91
N PRO A 89 -9.69 12.83 -11.89
CA PRO A 89 -9.56 14.17 -12.42
C PRO A 89 -9.89 15.16 -11.30
N THR A 90 -8.93 15.99 -10.93
CA THR A 90 -9.17 17.21 -10.14
C THR A 90 -10.18 18.05 -10.90
N SER A 91 -11.44 18.02 -10.46
CA SER A 91 -12.52 18.90 -10.93
C SER A 91 -12.44 20.25 -10.24
#